data_AF-A0A1C4FYA3-F1
#
_entry.id   AF-A0A1C4FYA3-F1
#
_cell.length_a   1.000
_cell.length_b   1.000
_cell.length_c   1.000
_cell.angle_alpha   90.00
_cell.angle_beta   90.00
_cell.angle_gamma   90.00
#
_symmetry.space_group_name_H-M   'P 1'
#
loop_
_entity.id
_entity.type
_entity.pdbx_description
1 polymer ?
#
loop_
_entity_poly.entity_id
_entity_poly.type
_entity_poly.pdbx_seq_one_letter_code
_entity_poly.pdbx_strand_id
1 'polypeptide(L)' 'MVKVVIAIHGGLIAIDREGNVVLPFNSEGMYCAWGYASDAPNVGIYCE' A
#
# COMPACT_ATOMS: atom_id res chain seq x y z
N MET A 1 32.67 0.24 6.63
CA MET A 1 31.33 -0.32 6.41
C MET A 1 30.74 0.30 5.16
N VAL A 2 30.66 -0.43 4.05
CA VAL A 2 29.95 0.04 2.86
C VAL A 2 28.47 -0.28 3.05
N LYS A 3 27.63 0.74 3.15
CA LYS A 3 26.18 0.59 3.23
C LYS A 3 25.62 0.80 1.82
N VAL A 4 25.41 -0.30 1.10
CA VAL A 4 24.71 -0.26 -0.19
C VAL A 4 23.21 -0.19 0.13
N VAL A 5 22.60 0.96 -0.14
CA VAL A 5 21.16 1.17 -0.07
C VAL A 5 20.64 1.23 -1.50
N ILE A 6 19.82 0.28 -1.90
CA ILE A 6 19.00 0.40 -3.11
C ILE A 6 17.73 1.12 -2.67
N ALA A 7 17.67 2.43 -2.86
CA ALA A 7 16.53 3.25 -2.46
C ALA A 7 15.39 3.10 -3.47
N ILE A 8 14.57 2.07 -3.27
CA ILE A 8 13.28 1.91 -3.96
C ILE A 8 12.25 2.81 -3.28
N HIS A 9 11.67 3.77 -4.03
CA HIS A 9 10.54 4.60 -3.61
C HIS A 9 9.26 4.08 -4.30
N GLY A 10 8.21 3.81 -3.54
CA GLY A 10 6.93 3.33 -4.07
C GLY A 10 6.08 2.65 -3.01
N GLY A 11 5.10 1.86 -3.46
CA GLY A 11 4.22 1.11 -2.59
C GLY A 11 3.72 -0.19 -3.21
N LEU A 12 3.12 -1.02 -2.36
CA LEU A 12 2.61 -2.35 -2.64
C LEU A 12 1.16 -2.39 -2.15
N ILE A 13 0.31 -3.10 -2.89
CA ILE A 13 -1.02 -3.49 -2.40
C ILE A 13 -1.07 -5.02 -2.41
N ALA A 14 -1.45 -5.62 -1.28
CA ALA A 14 -1.58 -7.06 -1.15
C ALA A 14 -2.83 -7.46 -0.38
N ILE A 15 -3.33 -8.66 -0.69
CA ILE A 15 -4.43 -9.31 0.01
C ILE A 15 -3.98 -10.74 0.34
N ASP A 16 -4.14 -11.17 1.59
CA ASP A 16 -3.83 -12.53 1.99
C ASP A 16 -5.02 -13.49 1.79
N ARG A 17 -4.85 -14.76 2.19
CA ARG A 17 -5.90 -15.78 2.04
C ARG A 17 -7.10 -15.58 2.96
N GLU A 18 -6.94 -14.79 4.02
CA GLU A 18 -8.00 -14.46 4.97
C GLU A 18 -8.76 -13.19 4.53
N GLY A 19 -8.29 -12.51 3.49
CA GLY A 19 -8.89 -11.27 2.98
C GLY A 19 -8.41 -10.01 3.68
N ASN A 20 -7.30 -10.08 4.43
CA ASN A 20 -6.68 -8.90 5.02
C ASN A 20 -5.99 -8.08 3.93
N VAL A 21 -6.20 -6.77 3.94
CA VAL A 21 -5.63 -5.83 2.96
C VAL A 21 -4.49 -5.04 3.59
N VAL A 22 -3.36 -4.92 2.89
CA VAL A 22 -2.25 -4.03 3.27
C VAL A 22 -1.85 -3.14 2.11
N LEU A 23 -1.55 -1.87 2.40
CA LEU A 23 -1.16 -0.85 1.42
C LEU A 23 0.15 -0.12 1.79
N PRO A 24 1.27 -0.82 2.10
CA PRO A 24 2.50 -0.16 2.51
C PRO A 24 3.13 0.67 1.39
N PHE A 25 3.62 1.87 1.72
CA PHE A 25 4.37 2.73 0.83
C PHE A 25 5.46 3.50 1.60
N ASN A 26 6.49 3.94 0.89
CA ASN A 26 7.57 4.78 1.44
C ASN A 26 7.81 6.07 0.64
N SER A 27 6.98 6.33 -0.37
CA SER A 27 6.89 7.59 -1.09
C SER A 27 6.13 8.65 -0.27
N GLU A 28 6.11 9.89 -0.76
CA GLU A 28 5.30 10.97 -0.19
C GLU A 28 3.79 10.72 -0.28
N GLY A 29 3.35 9.66 -0.95
CA GLY A 29 1.95 9.28 -1.13
C GLY A 29 1.81 8.14 -2.15
N MET A 30 0.64 7.51 -2.17
CA MET A 30 0.26 6.47 -3.12
C MET A 30 -1.23 6.60 -3.44
N TYR A 31 -1.58 6.85 -4.70
CA TYR A 31 -2.98 6.74 -5.13
C TYR A 31 -3.44 5.29 -4.96
N CYS A 32 -4.30 5.07 -3.97
CA CYS A 32 -4.76 3.75 -3.54
C CYS A 32 -6.29 3.72 -3.46
N ALA A 33 -6.85 2.56 -3.81
CA ALA A 33 -8.25 2.25 -3.55
C ALA A 33 -8.40 0.78 -3.17
N TRP A 34 -9.28 0.48 -2.22
CA TRP A 34 -9.60 -0.88 -1.82
C TRP A 34 -11.04 -0.97 -1.29
N GLY A 35 -11.64 -2.15 -1.32
CA GLY A 35 -12.98 -2.36 -0.77
C GLY A 35 -13.37 -3.84 -0.75
N TYR A 36 -14.25 -4.19 0.19
CA TYR A 36 -14.92 -5.49 0.19
C TYR A 36 -16.15 -5.43 -0.70
N ALA A 37 -16.56 -6.56 -1.27
CA ALA A 37 -17.57 -6.63 -2.34
C ALA A 37 -18.93 -5.97 -1.99
N SER A 38 -19.26 -5.86 -0.70
CA SER A 38 -20.53 -5.31 -0.21
C SER A 38 -20.41 -3.93 0.43
N ASP A 39 -19.21 -3.37 0.51
CA ASP A 39 -18.94 -2.11 1.21
C ASP A 39 -18.62 -0.98 0.24
N ALA A 40 -18.75 0.27 0.71
CA ALA A 40 -18.25 1.41 -0.03
C ALA A 40 -16.71 1.33 -0.14
N PRO A 41 -16.12 1.59 -1.32
CA PRO A 41 -14.68 1.54 -1.49
C PRO A 41 -14.00 2.68 -0.74
N ASN A 42 -12.87 2.38 -0.13
CA ASN A 42 -11.94 3.36 0.40
C ASN A 42 -11.04 3.84 -0.73
N VAL A 43 -10.94 5.15 -0.92
CA VAL A 43 -10.10 5.77 -1.95
C VAL A 43 -9.30 6.88 -1.29
N GLY A 44 -7.98 6.89 -1.51
CA GLY A 44 -7.08 7.85 -0.89
C GLY A 44 -5.80 8.04 -1.69
N ILE A 45 -5.10 9.14 -1.40
CA ILE A 45 -3.71 9.38 -1.84
C ILE A 45 -2.74 8.98 -0.71
N TYR A 46 -3.26 8.89 0.52
CA TYR A 46 -2.60 8.44 1.72
C TYR A 46 -3.52 7.39 2.33
N CYS A 47 -3.12 6.13 2.28
CA CYS A 47 -3.82 5.09 3.04
C CYS A 47 -3.10 4.96 4.38
N GLU A 48 -3.61 5.68 5.40
CA GLU A 48 -3.17 5.58 6.82
C GLU A 48 -3.38 4.17 7.39
#